data_AF-A0AAD5MZW6-F1
#
_entry.id   AF-A0AAD5MZW6-F1
#
_cell.length_a   1.000
_cell.length_b   1.000
_cell.length_c   1.000
_cell.angle_alpha   90.00
_cell.angle_beta   90.00
_cell.angle_gamma   90.00
#
_symmetry.space_group_name_H-M   'P 1'
#
loop_
_entity.id
_entity.type
_entity.pdbx_description
1 polymer ?
#
loop_
_entity_poly.entity_id
_entity_poly.type
_entity_poly.pdbx_seq_one_letter_code
_entity_poly.pdbx_strand_id
1 'polypeptide(L)'
;MVYSTDPSTRAKVFGIAASKDVAQTLVSRLLMQTVFGVVEQQGRRALLPDAIISAILDQLSVRIIYEPLECRKVAIGDELTQNIMAKEMEKAHCIIVGSTVTALCAEKEKAKDMCNVNMNMDIDAVPAKHLSFSGVLMTSNTVMANWSSDMWQSVVNRAIRMLASGPFASHFFSAFATVS
;
A
#
# COMPACT_ATOMS: atom_id res chain seq x y z
N MET A 1 -1.92 2.90 -0.72
CA MET A 1 -2.45 2.97 -2.10
C MET A 1 -3.82 3.61 -2.09
N VAL A 2 -4.18 4.32 -3.16
CA VAL A 2 -5.48 4.99 -3.29
C VAL A 2 -6.19 4.59 -4.58
N TYR A 3 -7.50 4.74 -4.63
CA TYR A 3 -8.30 4.51 -5.83
C TYR A 3 -9.22 5.68 -6.13
N SER A 4 -9.65 5.79 -7.38
CA SER A 4 -10.67 6.74 -7.80
C SER A 4 -11.48 6.15 -8.94
N THR A 5 -12.80 6.21 -8.81
CA THR A 5 -13.72 5.83 -9.88
C THR A 5 -13.83 6.93 -10.95
N ASP A 6 -13.45 8.17 -10.62
CA ASP A 6 -13.43 9.30 -11.55
C ASP A 6 -12.22 9.21 -12.51
N PRO A 7 -12.43 9.06 -13.83
CA PRO A 7 -11.35 9.06 -14.81
C PRO A 7 -10.51 10.34 -14.81
N SER A 8 -11.12 11.49 -14.51
CA SER A 8 -10.44 12.80 -14.53
C SER A 8 -9.39 12.88 -13.43
N THR A 9 -9.74 12.42 -12.22
CA THR A 9 -8.80 12.28 -11.11
C THR A 9 -7.66 11.31 -11.43
N ARG A 10 -7.96 10.18 -12.09
CA ARG A 10 -6.92 9.21 -12.50
C ARG A 10 -5.99 9.74 -13.58
N ALA A 11 -6.47 10.62 -14.46
CA ALA A 11 -5.63 11.26 -15.47
C ALA A 11 -4.67 12.29 -14.85
N LYS A 12 -5.04 12.89 -13.72
CA LYS A 12 -4.23 13.90 -13.02
C LYS A 12 -3.07 13.29 -12.19
N VAL A 13 -3.25 12.07 -11.67
CA VAL A 13 -2.28 11.45 -10.73
C VAL A 13 -1.88 10.07 -11.21
N PHE A 14 -0.58 9.90 -11.43
CA PHE A 14 -0.02 8.61 -11.82
C PHE A 14 -0.17 7.58 -10.68
N GLY A 15 -0.59 6.36 -11.02
CA GLY A 15 -0.64 5.23 -10.08
C GLY A 15 -1.90 5.13 -9.20
N ILE A 16 -2.92 5.97 -9.40
CA ILE A 16 -4.24 5.78 -8.75
C ILE A 16 -4.97 4.59 -9.38
N ALA A 17 -5.43 3.66 -8.54
CA ALA A 17 -6.20 2.50 -8.99
C ALA A 17 -7.61 2.89 -9.47
N ALA A 18 -8.15 2.14 -10.43
CA ALA A 18 -9.49 2.38 -10.98
C ALA A 18 -10.64 2.01 -10.03
N SER A 19 -10.38 1.14 -9.05
CA SER A 19 -11.36 0.71 -8.07
C SER A 19 -10.67 0.24 -6.80
N LYS A 20 -11.47 0.04 -5.75
CA LYS A 20 -11.04 -0.58 -4.50
C LYS A 20 -10.41 -1.96 -4.74
N ASP A 21 -11.06 -2.79 -5.54
CA ASP A 21 -10.60 -4.16 -5.82
C ASP A 21 -9.27 -4.17 -6.56
N VAL A 22 -9.07 -3.23 -7.50
CA VAL A 22 -7.79 -3.08 -8.20
C VAL A 22 -6.68 -2.67 -7.24
N ALA A 23 -6.96 -1.72 -6.32
CA ALA A 23 -5.99 -1.32 -5.30
C ALA A 23 -5.62 -2.47 -4.35
N GLN A 24 -6.62 -3.24 -3.88
CA GLN A 24 -6.39 -4.41 -3.02
C GLN A 24 -5.61 -5.50 -3.75
N THR A 25 -5.97 -5.79 -5.00
CA THR A 25 -5.28 -6.79 -5.83
C THR A 25 -3.82 -6.41 -6.04
N LEU A 26 -3.54 -5.12 -6.26
CA LEU A 26 -2.17 -4.63 -6.44
C LEU A 26 -1.34 -4.80 -5.16
N VAL A 27 -1.87 -4.42 -3.99
CA VAL A 27 -1.19 -4.66 -2.70
C VAL A 27 -0.96 -6.15 -2.46
N SER A 28 -1.97 -6.99 -2.72
CA SER A 28 -1.86 -8.45 -2.57
C SER A 28 -0.78 -9.04 -3.48
N ARG A 29 -0.72 -8.59 -4.75
CA ARG A 29 0.29 -9.02 -5.71
C ARG A 29 1.70 -8.61 -5.30
N LEU A 30 1.90 -7.37 -4.87
CA LEU A 30 3.21 -6.87 -4.41
C LEU A 30 3.71 -7.67 -3.20
N LEU A 31 2.80 -7.95 -2.26
CA LEU A 31 3.10 -8.77 -1.09
C LEU A 31 3.45 -10.20 -1.49
N MET A 32 2.67 -10.83 -2.36
CA MET A 32 2.95 -12.19 -2.86
C MET A 32 4.29 -12.27 -3.60
N GLN A 33 4.57 -11.33 -4.50
CA GLN A 33 5.86 -11.26 -5.20
C GLN A 33 7.02 -11.14 -4.22
N THR A 34 6.84 -10.34 -3.18
CA THR A 34 7.84 -10.18 -2.14
C THR A 34 8.05 -11.48 -1.34
N VAL A 35 6.98 -12.09 -0.86
CA VAL A 35 7.04 -13.36 -0.12
C VAL A 35 7.68 -14.45 -0.98
N PHE A 36 7.28 -14.56 -2.24
CA PHE A 36 7.83 -15.55 -3.18
C PHE A 36 9.32 -15.35 -3.38
N GLY A 37 9.76 -14.13 -3.65
CA GLY A 37 11.19 -13.84 -3.81
C GLY A 37 12.01 -14.18 -2.56
N VAL A 38 11.46 -13.94 -1.36
CA VAL A 38 12.13 -14.33 -0.10
C VAL A 38 12.18 -15.85 0.05
N VAL A 39 11.06 -16.55 -0.17
CA VAL A 39 11.00 -18.01 -0.02
C VAL A 39 11.90 -18.71 -1.04
N GLU A 40 11.91 -18.26 -2.29
CA GLU A 40 12.82 -18.73 -3.34
C GLU A 40 14.29 -18.55 -2.91
N GLN A 41 14.65 -17.36 -2.42
CA GLN A 41 16.00 -17.10 -1.95
C GLN A 41 16.39 -17.99 -0.77
N GLN A 42 15.48 -18.22 0.18
CA GLN A 42 15.73 -19.09 1.32
C GLN A 42 15.86 -20.55 0.89
N GLY A 43 15.00 -21.04 0.00
CA GLY A 43 15.05 -22.39 -0.55
C GLY A 43 16.37 -22.67 -1.27
N ARG A 44 16.82 -21.73 -2.11
CA ARG A 44 18.14 -21.83 -2.77
C ARG A 44 19.30 -21.87 -1.78
N ARG A 45 19.26 -21.04 -0.73
CA ARG A 45 20.29 -21.06 0.34
C ARG A 45 20.30 -22.37 1.13
N ALA A 46 19.15 -23.03 1.24
CA ALA A 46 19.02 -24.35 1.85
C ALA A 46 19.33 -25.49 0.86
N LEU A 47 19.82 -25.18 -0.34
CA LEU A 47 20.14 -26.15 -1.40
C LEU A 47 18.94 -27.03 -1.81
N LEU A 48 17.72 -26.49 -1.70
CA LEU A 48 16.53 -27.16 -2.21
C LEU A 48 16.57 -27.16 -3.75
N PRO A 49 16.21 -28.29 -4.41
CA PRO A 49 16.01 -28.32 -5.85
C PRO A 49 14.92 -27.33 -6.28
N ASP A 50 15.08 -26.71 -7.46
CA ASP A 50 14.12 -25.73 -7.99
C ASP A 50 12.69 -26.29 -8.10
N ALA A 51 12.54 -27.59 -8.39
CA ALA A 51 11.24 -28.26 -8.41
C ALA A 51 10.54 -28.26 -7.04
N ILE A 52 11.30 -28.42 -5.95
CA ILE A 52 10.76 -28.35 -4.58
C ILE A 52 10.40 -26.90 -4.25
N ILE A 53 11.25 -25.94 -4.64
CA ILE A 53 10.97 -24.51 -4.44
C ILE A 53 9.67 -24.13 -5.17
N SER A 54 9.50 -24.53 -6.43
CA SER A 54 8.28 -24.26 -7.19
C SER A 54 7.05 -24.87 -6.52
N ALA A 55 7.13 -26.14 -6.10
CA ALA A 55 6.01 -26.80 -5.40
C ALA A 55 5.65 -26.11 -4.08
N ILE A 56 6.64 -25.56 -3.37
CA ILE A 56 6.42 -24.74 -2.18
C ILE A 56 5.68 -23.45 -2.55
N LEU A 57 6.14 -22.73 -3.58
CA LEU A 57 5.55 -21.46 -4.01
C LEU A 57 4.10 -21.63 -4.49
N ASP A 58 3.80 -22.72 -5.19
CA ASP A 58 2.44 -23.05 -5.67
C ASP A 58 1.45 -23.32 -4.53
N GLN A 59 1.96 -23.66 -3.34
CA GLN A 59 1.17 -23.96 -2.15
C GLN A 59 1.10 -22.79 -1.16
N LEU A 60 1.68 -21.64 -1.50
CA LEU A 60 1.61 -20.42 -0.71
C LEU A 60 0.47 -19.53 -1.18
N SER A 61 -0.29 -19.03 -0.22
CA SER A 61 -1.34 -18.03 -0.47
C SER A 61 -1.32 -16.96 0.61
N VAL A 62 -1.66 -15.73 0.22
CA VAL A 62 -1.79 -14.61 1.15
C VAL A 62 -3.19 -14.05 1.08
N ARG A 63 -3.79 -13.83 2.25
CA ARG A 63 -5.04 -13.10 2.40
C ARG A 63 -4.76 -11.81 3.15
N ILE A 64 -5.00 -10.66 2.50
CA ILE A 64 -4.84 -9.34 3.14
C ILE A 64 -6.17 -8.77 3.62
N ILE A 65 -6.10 -7.99 4.70
CA ILE A 65 -7.14 -7.09 5.17
C ILE A 65 -6.58 -5.69 4.97
N TYR A 66 -7.13 -4.98 3.97
CA TYR A 66 -6.69 -3.65 3.60
C TYR A 66 -7.89 -2.81 3.14
N GLU A 67 -7.97 -1.57 3.60
CA GLU A 67 -8.99 -0.60 3.19
C GLU A 67 -8.32 0.55 2.41
N PRO A 68 -8.25 0.47 1.07
CA PRO A 68 -7.74 1.56 0.25
C PRO A 68 -8.54 2.84 0.47
N LEU A 69 -7.87 3.99 0.44
CA LEU A 69 -8.51 5.29 0.47
C LEU A 69 -9.09 5.63 -0.91
N GLU A 70 -10.35 6.07 -0.95
CA GLU A 70 -10.97 6.63 -2.16
C GLU A 70 -10.57 8.10 -2.30
N CYS A 71 -10.13 8.53 -3.48
CA CYS A 71 -9.87 9.92 -3.78
C CYS A 71 -10.78 10.37 -4.91
N ARG A 72 -11.95 10.93 -4.57
CA ARG A 72 -12.94 11.39 -5.57
C ARG A 72 -12.48 12.61 -6.35
N LYS A 73 -11.81 13.52 -5.65
CA LYS A 73 -11.19 14.72 -6.19
C LYS A 73 -9.85 14.90 -5.52
N VAL A 74 -8.87 15.33 -6.30
CA VAL A 74 -7.50 15.52 -5.85
C VAL A 74 -7.08 16.95 -6.06
N ALA A 75 -6.37 17.50 -5.07
CA ALA A 75 -5.54 18.67 -5.26
C ALA A 75 -4.08 18.21 -5.30
N ILE A 76 -3.37 18.57 -6.36
CA ILE A 76 -1.94 18.26 -6.49
C ILE A 76 -1.17 19.48 -6.04
N GLY A 77 -0.47 19.34 -4.92
CA GLY A 77 0.40 20.36 -4.40
C GLY A 77 1.81 20.21 -4.93
N ASP A 78 2.32 21.24 -5.59
CA ASP A 78 3.74 21.40 -5.85
C ASP A 78 4.39 22.17 -4.69
N GLU A 79 5.61 21.77 -4.32
CA GLU A 79 6.42 22.37 -3.24
C GLU A 79 6.65 23.89 -3.45
N LEU A 80 6.39 24.40 -4.66
CA LEU A 80 6.69 25.76 -5.09
C LEU A 80 5.48 26.69 -5.34
N THR A 81 4.23 26.22 -5.26
CA THR A 81 3.07 27.07 -5.63
C THR A 81 1.88 26.97 -4.68
N GLN A 82 2.00 27.58 -3.51
CA GLN A 82 0.88 27.86 -2.60
C GLN A 82 -0.27 28.66 -3.26
N ASN A 83 0.00 29.37 -4.37
CA ASN A 83 -0.97 30.29 -4.99
C ASN A 83 -1.87 29.66 -6.08
N ILE A 84 -1.50 28.52 -6.67
CA ILE A 84 -2.32 27.86 -7.72
C ILE A 84 -3.41 26.97 -7.12
N MET A 85 -3.26 26.58 -5.85
CA MET A 85 -4.10 25.57 -5.23
C MET A 85 -5.49 26.05 -4.83
N ALA A 86 -5.71 27.35 -4.67
CA ALA A 86 -6.97 27.89 -4.14
C ALA A 86 -8.21 27.55 -5.00
N LYS A 87 -8.07 27.38 -6.32
CA LYS A 87 -9.22 27.17 -7.23
C LYS A 87 -9.59 25.70 -7.46
N GLU A 88 -8.65 24.76 -7.29
CA GLU A 88 -8.94 23.32 -7.39
C GLU A 88 -9.27 22.68 -6.02
N MET A 89 -8.92 23.35 -4.91
CA MET A 89 -9.05 22.81 -3.54
C MET A 89 -10.42 22.95 -2.89
N GLU A 90 -11.31 23.80 -3.40
CA GLU A 90 -12.64 24.02 -2.80
C GLU A 90 -13.47 22.74 -2.67
N LYS A 91 -13.12 21.67 -3.42
CA LYS A 91 -13.81 20.38 -3.38
C LYS A 91 -12.87 19.17 -3.37
N ALA A 92 -11.59 19.35 -3.10
CA ALA A 92 -10.65 18.23 -3.07
C ALA A 92 -11.01 17.30 -1.90
N HIS A 93 -10.92 15.99 -2.09
CA HIS A 93 -11.04 15.01 -1.01
C HIS A 93 -9.65 14.61 -0.51
N CYS A 94 -8.71 14.44 -1.43
CA CYS A 94 -7.32 14.08 -1.14
C CYS A 94 -6.36 15.20 -1.56
N ILE A 95 -5.37 15.49 -0.72
CA ILE A 95 -4.25 16.37 -1.03
C ILE A 95 -3.03 15.50 -1.32
N ILE A 96 -2.43 15.69 -2.50
CA ILE A 96 -1.29 14.90 -2.98
C ILE A 96 -0.09 15.83 -3.11
N VAL A 97 1.01 15.49 -2.46
CA VAL A 97 2.30 16.17 -2.63
C VAL A 97 3.26 15.18 -3.26
N GLY A 98 3.82 15.56 -4.42
CA GLY A 98 4.55 14.63 -5.28
C GLY A 98 3.65 13.47 -5.74
N SER A 99 3.89 12.26 -5.22
CA SER A 99 3.11 11.04 -5.51
C SER A 99 2.37 10.49 -4.29
N THR A 100 2.31 11.22 -3.19
CA THR A 100 1.81 10.73 -1.90
C THR A 100 0.63 11.54 -1.42
N VAL A 101 -0.44 10.87 -0.97
CA VAL A 101 -1.53 11.53 -0.26
C VAL A 101 -1.02 11.90 1.13
N THR A 102 -0.91 13.20 1.41
CA THR A 102 -0.40 13.72 2.68
C THR A 102 -1.51 14.07 3.65
N ALA A 103 -2.68 14.45 3.14
CA ALA A 103 -3.80 14.86 3.95
C ALA A 103 -5.15 14.68 3.24
N LEU A 104 -6.22 14.75 4.02
CA LEU A 104 -7.61 14.75 3.57
C LEU A 104 -8.22 16.13 3.82
N CYS A 105 -9.16 16.51 2.99
CA CYS A 105 -10.03 17.63 3.31
C CYS A 105 -11.21 17.12 4.14
N ALA A 106 -11.43 17.75 5.30
CA ALA A 106 -12.45 17.34 6.25
C ALA A 106 -13.85 17.45 5.61
N GLU A 107 -14.56 16.33 5.47
CA GLU A 107 -15.99 16.33 5.13
C GLU A 107 -16.80 16.74 6.36
N LYS A 108 -16.72 18.01 6.79
CA LYS A 108 -17.66 18.51 7.79
C LYS A 108 -19.00 18.77 7.11
N GLU A 109 -20.06 18.10 7.56
CA GLU A 109 -21.46 18.22 7.09
C GLU A 109 -21.99 19.66 6.93
N LYS A 110 -21.31 20.66 7.51
CA LYS A 110 -21.71 22.08 7.46
C LYS A 110 -20.70 23.00 6.76
N ALA A 111 -19.53 22.52 6.38
CA ALA A 111 -18.54 23.31 5.63
C ALA A 111 -18.68 22.98 4.14
N LYS A 112 -19.71 23.55 3.52
CA LYS A 112 -19.76 23.64 2.07
C LYS A 112 -18.58 24.53 1.63
N ASP A 113 -17.60 23.91 1.01
CA ASP A 113 -16.73 24.48 -0.04
C ASP A 113 -15.35 25.06 0.29
N MET A 114 -14.71 24.89 1.45
CA MET A 114 -13.35 25.47 1.63
C MET A 114 -12.35 24.63 2.43
N CYS A 115 -11.78 23.60 1.79
CA CYS A 115 -10.48 23.09 2.21
C CYS A 115 -9.40 24.09 1.79
N ASN A 116 -8.67 24.68 2.74
CA ASN A 116 -7.64 25.68 2.46
C ASN A 116 -6.29 25.26 3.07
N VAL A 117 -5.41 24.73 2.21
CA VAL A 117 -4.06 24.29 2.58
C VAL A 117 -3.16 25.42 3.05
N ASN A 118 -3.33 26.64 2.52
CA ASN A 118 -2.52 27.80 2.92
C ASN A 118 -2.82 28.25 4.35
N MET A 119 -4.07 28.11 4.79
CA MET A 119 -4.51 28.51 6.13
C MET A 119 -4.61 27.32 7.09
N ASN A 120 -4.22 26.11 6.66
CA ASN A 120 -4.34 24.87 7.41
C ASN A 120 -5.77 24.65 7.97
N MET A 121 -6.79 25.05 7.21
CA MET A 121 -8.20 24.98 7.62
C MET A 121 -8.89 23.79 6.96
N ASP A 122 -9.62 23.03 7.78
CA ASP A 122 -10.40 21.85 7.39
C ASP A 122 -9.56 20.78 6.67
N ILE A 123 -8.34 20.57 7.19
CA ILE A 123 -7.41 19.52 6.76
C ILE A 123 -7.32 18.49 7.88
N ASP A 124 -7.64 17.25 7.54
CA ASP A 124 -7.52 16.10 8.43
C ASP A 124 -6.34 15.22 8.02
N ALA A 125 -5.72 14.58 9.01
CA ALA A 125 -4.73 13.55 8.76
C ALA A 125 -5.39 12.32 8.11
N VAL A 126 -4.64 11.59 7.28
CA VAL A 126 -5.12 10.33 6.70
C VAL A 126 -5.32 9.30 7.81
N PRO A 127 -6.53 8.73 7.99
CA PRO A 127 -6.78 7.73 9.02
C PRO A 127 -5.87 6.50 8.90
N ALA A 128 -5.38 6.00 10.03
CA ALA A 128 -4.43 4.88 10.08
C ALA A 128 -4.90 3.62 9.32
N LYS A 129 -6.22 3.36 9.30
CA LYS A 129 -6.81 2.23 8.56
C LYS A 129 -6.52 2.22 7.05
N HIS A 130 -6.21 3.37 6.46
CA HIS A 130 -5.84 3.48 5.05
C HIS A 130 -4.33 3.41 4.79
N LEU A 131 -3.54 3.55 5.85
CA LEU A 131 -2.07 3.58 5.82
C LEU A 131 -1.46 2.21 6.11
N SER A 132 -2.18 1.33 6.80
CA SER A 132 -1.74 -0.02 7.15
C SER A 132 -2.61 -1.09 6.50
N PHE A 133 -2.01 -2.24 6.20
CA PHE A 133 -2.73 -3.48 5.92
C PHE A 133 -2.26 -4.57 6.89
N SER A 134 -3.10 -5.55 7.14
CA SER A 134 -2.72 -6.80 7.80
C SER A 134 -2.99 -7.97 6.87
N GLY A 135 -2.51 -9.16 7.20
CA GLY A 135 -2.78 -10.33 6.39
C GLY A 135 -2.31 -11.62 7.04
N VAL A 136 -2.77 -12.73 6.48
CA VAL A 136 -2.40 -14.08 6.87
C VAL A 136 -1.71 -14.75 5.69
N LEU A 137 -0.52 -15.29 5.93
CA LEU A 137 0.18 -16.17 5.01
C LEU A 137 -0.20 -17.61 5.34
N MET A 138 -0.72 -18.34 4.35
CA MET A 138 -1.14 -19.72 4.50
C MET A 138 -0.31 -20.60 3.58
N THR A 139 0.06 -21.78 4.08
CA THR A 139 0.74 -22.81 3.28
C THR A 139 0.14 -24.18 3.58
N SER A 140 -0.04 -25.00 2.54
CA SER A 140 -0.32 -26.43 2.68
C SER A 140 0.94 -27.29 2.57
N ASN A 141 2.10 -26.66 2.38
CA ASN A 141 3.36 -27.37 2.21
C ASN A 141 3.91 -27.83 3.56
N THR A 142 4.11 -29.15 3.71
CA THR A 142 4.57 -29.75 4.97
C THR A 142 5.99 -29.31 5.37
N VAL A 143 6.85 -28.96 4.41
CA VAL A 143 8.20 -28.46 4.69
C VAL A 143 8.13 -27.10 5.36
N MET A 144 7.36 -26.17 4.81
CA MET A 144 7.18 -24.83 5.38
C MET A 144 6.32 -24.83 6.65
N ALA A 145 5.32 -25.71 6.73
CA ALA A 145 4.48 -25.84 7.90
C ALA A 145 5.29 -26.22 9.16
N ASN A 146 6.40 -26.95 8.98
CA ASN A 146 7.29 -27.35 10.06
C ASN A 146 8.41 -26.33 10.35
N TRP A 147 8.43 -25.16 9.70
CA TRP A 147 9.40 -24.12 10.01
C TRP A 147 9.15 -23.53 11.39
N SER A 148 10.22 -23.28 12.14
CA SER A 148 10.12 -22.61 13.44
C SER A 148 9.63 -21.16 13.27
N SER A 149 9.09 -20.59 14.35
CA SER A 149 8.69 -19.17 14.37
C SER A 149 9.85 -18.24 14.00
N ASP A 150 11.09 -18.58 14.35
CA ASP A 150 12.28 -17.80 13.96
C ASP A 150 12.55 -17.83 12.45
N MET A 151 12.32 -18.99 11.81
CA MET A 151 12.44 -19.11 10.35
C MET A 151 11.37 -18.28 9.64
N TRP A 152 10.12 -18.35 10.12
CA TRP A 152 9.04 -17.51 9.61
C TRP A 152 9.31 -16.03 9.86
N GLN A 153 9.80 -15.65 11.03
CA GLN A 153 10.12 -14.26 11.35
C GLN A 153 11.27 -13.76 10.45
N SER A 154 12.25 -14.61 10.12
CA SER A 154 13.31 -14.28 9.16
C SER A 154 12.76 -14.00 7.75
N VAL A 155 11.80 -14.80 7.29
CA VAL A 155 11.11 -14.58 6.00
C VAL A 155 10.34 -13.26 6.03
N VAL A 156 9.52 -13.06 7.06
CA VAL A 156 8.70 -11.86 7.23
C VAL A 156 9.57 -10.60 7.32
N ASN A 157 10.67 -10.63 8.07
CA ASN A 157 11.61 -9.51 8.18
C ASN A 157 12.27 -9.15 6.84
N ARG A 158 12.61 -10.14 6.02
CA ARG A 158 13.13 -9.90 4.68
C ARG A 158 12.06 -9.35 3.75
N ALA A 159 10.83 -9.86 3.86
CA ALA A 159 9.70 -9.35 3.07
C ALA A 159 9.41 -7.88 3.40
N ILE A 160 9.38 -7.52 4.69
CA ILE A 160 9.28 -6.14 5.15
C ILE A 160 10.36 -5.24 4.53
N ARG A 161 11.62 -5.69 4.56
CA ARG A 161 12.74 -4.92 3.97
C ARG A 161 12.58 -4.75 2.47
N MET A 162 12.16 -5.79 1.75
CA MET A 162 11.90 -5.70 0.31
C MET A 162 10.73 -4.75 -0.03
N LEU A 163 9.70 -4.70 0.83
CA LEU A 163 8.60 -3.75 0.68
C LEU A 163 9.07 -2.32 0.93
N ALA A 164 9.78 -2.06 2.04
CA ALA A 164 10.13 -0.71 2.49
C ALA A 164 11.35 -0.10 1.78
N SER A 165 12.36 -0.91 1.44
CA SER A 165 13.62 -0.42 0.87
C SER A 165 14.03 -1.14 -0.42
N GLY A 166 13.18 -2.03 -0.94
CA GLY A 166 13.43 -2.77 -2.16
C GLY A 166 12.75 -2.13 -3.39
N PRO A 167 12.45 -2.92 -4.43
CA PRO A 167 11.84 -2.42 -5.67
C PRO A 167 10.44 -1.83 -5.47
N PHE A 168 9.86 -1.98 -4.27
CA PHE A 168 8.52 -1.52 -3.92
C PHE A 168 8.54 -0.33 -2.94
N ALA A 169 9.71 0.26 -2.65
CA ALA A 169 9.85 1.37 -1.71
C ALA A 169 8.99 2.61 -2.08
N SER A 170 8.68 2.79 -3.36
CA SER A 170 7.76 3.83 -3.84
C SER A 170 6.29 3.62 -3.41
N HIS A 171 5.96 2.42 -2.93
CA HIS A 171 4.60 2.04 -2.53
C HIS A 171 4.44 1.82 -1.02
N PHE A 172 5.55 1.63 -0.28
CA PHE A 172 5.53 1.36 1.16
C PHE A 172 6.60 2.19 1.88
N PHE A 173 6.16 3.20 2.64
CA PHE A 173 7.05 4.05 3.45
C PHE A 173 7.68 3.29 4.62
N SER A 174 6.90 2.40 5.24
CA SER A 174 7.34 1.54 6.33
C SER A 174 6.53 0.24 6.32
N ALA A 175 7.13 -0.85 6.77
CA ALA A 175 6.43 -2.10 6.99
C ALA A 175 6.88 -2.72 8.32
N PHE A 176 5.95 -3.36 9.02
CA PHE A 176 6.22 -4.17 10.21
C PHE A 176 5.33 -5.40 10.14
N ALA A 177 5.78 -6.53 10.68
CA ALA A 177 4.96 -7.72 10.80
C ALA A 177 5.47 -8.63 11.92
N THR A 178 4.51 -9.36 12.49
CA THR A 178 4.68 -10.25 13.63
C THR A 178 4.19 -11.63 13.24
N VAL A 179 4.98 -12.66 13.55
CA VAL A 179 4.55 -14.07 13.43
C VAL A 179 3.86 -14.48 14.74
N SER A 180 2.65 -15.03 14.64
CA SER A 180 1.83 -15.49 15.77
C SER A 180 1.35 -16.91 15.56
#